data_AF-A0A8T0YT38-F1
#
_entry.id   AF-A0A8T0YT38-F1
#
_cell.length_a   1.000
_cell.length_b   1.000
_cell.length_c   1.000
_cell.angle_alpha   90.00
_cell.angle_beta   90.00
_cell.angle_gamma   90.00
#
_symmetry.space_group_name_H-M   'P 1'
#
loop_
_entity.id
_entity.type
_entity.pdbx_description
1 polymer ?
#
loop_
_entity_poly.entity_id
_entity_poly.type
_entity_poly.pdbx_seq_one_letter_code
_entity_poly.pdbx_strand_id
1 'polypeptide(L)'
;MCRNYENYLRQYPGSVTRVDEWDTHPGYGTSCRNPGEALRGCPALKMLIIEIDHSKNEESYDRYADPFVCGDEFWKAVATHCPRLETIDMVDSLIHPLFNMRPIDTLTTRTLVTLAGLKSLRHCILAPARLTGEAIFEYLRCVSRSQSSVAKRAIDISIGGHEKDRLAKFYREIMAILRFLADTSEEELGAARCATKHLLTITYPYTSKARQG
;
A
#
# COMPACT_ATOMS: atom_id res chain seq x y z
N MET A 1 14.79 29.46 8.96
CA MET A 1 14.11 28.39 9.73
C MET A 1 14.65 27.01 9.30
N CYS A 2 15.87 26.64 9.70
CA CYS A 2 16.49 25.36 9.27
C CYS A 2 16.97 24.44 10.41
N ARG A 3 16.91 24.88 11.68
CA ARG A 3 17.41 24.07 12.81
C ARG A 3 16.49 22.89 13.19
N ASN A 4 15.18 23.02 13.04
CA ASN A 4 14.25 21.90 13.33
C ASN A 4 14.32 20.79 12.27
N TYR A 5 14.62 21.15 11.02
CA TYR A 5 14.69 20.20 9.91
C TYR A 5 15.94 19.30 10.00
N GLU A 6 17.11 19.86 10.32
CA GLU A 6 18.34 19.08 10.49
C GLU A 6 18.32 18.20 11.76
N ASN A 7 17.69 18.66 12.84
CA ASN A 7 17.51 17.87 14.05
C ASN A 7 16.53 16.70 13.83
N TYR A 8 15.43 16.92 13.09
CA TYR A 8 14.48 15.89 12.70
C TYR A 8 15.16 14.78 11.86
N LEU A 9 15.97 15.18 10.88
CA LEU A 9 16.76 14.23 10.10
C LEU A 9 17.64 13.38 11.03
N ARG A 10 18.39 14.00 11.96
CA ARG A 10 19.33 13.29 12.85
C ARG A 10 18.73 12.14 13.66
N GLN A 11 17.46 12.22 14.05
CA GLN A 11 16.81 11.25 14.94
C GLN A 11 16.33 9.96 14.25
N TYR A 12 16.32 9.89 12.92
CA TYR A 12 15.75 8.74 12.20
C TYR A 12 16.77 7.95 11.37
N PRO A 13 17.57 7.05 12.00
CA PRO A 13 18.13 5.92 11.29
C PRO A 13 16.96 5.00 10.94
N GLY A 14 16.83 4.55 9.69
CA GLY A 14 15.77 3.65 9.23
C GLY A 14 15.84 2.27 9.89
N SER A 15 15.54 2.23 11.19
CA SER A 15 15.65 1.09 12.08
C SER A 15 14.38 0.27 12.02
N VAL A 16 14.54 -1.03 11.83
CA VAL A 16 13.48 -2.06 11.79
C VAL A 16 13.03 -2.45 13.20
N THR A 17 13.63 -1.89 14.26
CA THR A 17 13.34 -2.27 15.64
C THR A 17 12.18 -1.47 16.21
N ARG A 18 11.15 -2.19 16.69
CA ARG A 18 10.07 -1.69 17.55
C ARG A 18 10.67 -0.85 18.68
N VAL A 19 10.31 0.42 18.76
CA VAL A 19 10.79 1.31 19.83
C VAL A 19 9.86 1.31 21.05
N ASP A 20 8.63 0.82 20.92
CA ASP A 20 7.65 0.91 22.00
C ASP A 20 7.29 -0.47 22.57
N GLU A 21 7.85 -0.80 23.74
CA GLU A 21 7.51 -1.98 24.55
C GLU A 21 6.09 -1.92 25.17
N TRP A 22 5.35 -0.82 24.96
CA TRP A 22 4.11 -0.49 25.67
C TRP A 22 2.87 -0.43 24.78
N ASP A 23 2.98 -0.87 23.53
CA ASP A 23 1.91 -0.78 22.55
C ASP A 23 0.89 -1.92 22.72
N THR A 24 0.00 -1.77 23.70
CA THR A 24 -1.21 -2.59 23.81
C THR A 24 -2.11 -2.23 22.65
N HIS A 25 -1.96 -2.97 21.55
CA HIS A 25 -2.80 -2.81 20.36
C HIS A 25 -4.26 -2.86 20.83
N PRO A 26 -5.10 -1.83 20.58
CA PRO A 26 -6.53 -2.05 20.68
C PRO A 26 -6.80 -3.17 19.68
N GLY A 27 -7.35 -4.30 20.15
CA GLY A 27 -7.77 -5.37 19.25
C GLY A 27 -8.72 -4.84 18.17
N TYR A 28 -9.20 -5.69 17.28
CA TYR A 28 -10.14 -5.32 16.21
C TYR A 28 -11.57 -5.06 16.76
N GLY A 29 -11.68 -4.55 17.99
CA GLY A 29 -12.86 -4.47 18.85
C GLY A 29 -12.67 -5.22 20.17
N THR A 30 -13.57 -5.01 21.14
CA THR A 30 -13.57 -5.70 22.45
C THR A 30 -13.68 -7.23 22.36
N SER A 31 -14.17 -7.74 21.22
CA SER A 31 -14.42 -9.17 20.98
C SER A 31 -13.60 -9.77 19.83
N CYS A 32 -12.81 -8.98 19.09
CA CYS A 32 -12.10 -9.46 17.89
C CYS A 32 -10.60 -9.43 18.10
N ARG A 33 -9.97 -10.60 18.11
CA ARG A 33 -8.53 -10.75 18.38
C ARG A 33 -7.68 -10.69 17.11
N ASN A 34 -8.29 -10.81 15.94
CA ASN A 34 -7.64 -10.78 14.64
C ASN A 34 -8.60 -10.25 13.56
N PRO A 35 -8.11 -9.77 12.40
CA PRO A 35 -8.97 -9.15 11.39
C PRO A 35 -9.90 -10.18 10.73
N GLY A 36 -9.51 -11.46 10.70
CA GLY A 36 -10.33 -12.53 10.12
C GLY A 36 -11.62 -12.80 10.89
N GLU A 37 -11.65 -12.58 12.19
CA GLU A 37 -12.90 -12.68 12.99
C GLU A 37 -13.91 -11.60 12.60
N ALA A 38 -13.46 -10.36 12.41
CA ALA A 38 -14.32 -9.26 11.97
C ALA A 38 -14.82 -9.50 10.53
N LEU A 39 -13.93 -9.89 9.62
CA LEU A 39 -14.24 -10.03 8.19
C LEU A 39 -15.10 -11.27 7.88
N ARG A 40 -15.05 -12.31 8.72
CA ARG A 40 -15.93 -13.49 8.60
C ARG A 40 -17.42 -13.15 8.63
N GLY A 41 -17.80 -12.08 9.32
CA GLY A 41 -19.19 -11.61 9.36
C GLY A 41 -19.69 -11.02 8.04
N CYS A 42 -18.80 -10.72 7.08
CA CYS A 42 -19.11 -9.93 5.90
C CYS A 42 -18.68 -10.60 4.57
N PRO A 43 -19.10 -11.85 4.27
CA PRO A 43 -18.66 -12.54 3.04
C PRO A 43 -19.16 -11.92 1.73
N ALA A 44 -20.23 -11.11 1.82
CA ALA A 44 -20.79 -10.38 0.69
C ALA A 44 -20.22 -8.96 0.53
N LEU A 45 -19.19 -8.59 1.30
CA LEU A 45 -18.58 -7.25 1.24
C LEU A 45 -18.07 -6.98 -0.18
N LYS A 46 -18.51 -5.85 -0.74
CA LYS A 46 -18.14 -5.41 -2.10
C LYS A 46 -17.20 -4.20 -2.10
N MET A 47 -17.24 -3.40 -1.04
CA MET A 47 -16.47 -2.17 -0.93
C MET A 47 -15.92 -2.07 0.48
N LEU A 48 -14.62 -1.80 0.58
CA LEU A 48 -13.92 -1.54 1.83
C LEU A 48 -13.23 -0.18 1.71
N ILE A 49 -13.62 0.75 2.56
CA ILE A 49 -13.00 2.08 2.65
C ILE A 49 -12.30 2.17 4.01
N ILE A 50 -11.02 2.53 3.98
CA ILE A 50 -10.18 2.74 5.17
C ILE A 50 -9.72 4.19 5.12
N GLU A 51 -10.29 5.00 5.99
CA GLU A 51 -9.92 6.41 6.17
C GLU A 51 -8.84 6.51 7.25
N ILE A 52 -7.66 7.00 6.87
CA ILE A 52 -6.53 7.21 7.76
C ILE A 52 -6.54 8.68 8.17
N ASP A 53 -6.88 8.94 9.43
CA ASP A 53 -6.81 10.27 10.02
C ASP A 53 -5.50 10.43 10.80
N HIS A 54 -4.47 10.94 10.12
CA HIS A 54 -3.18 11.21 10.77
C HIS A 54 -3.32 12.27 11.88
N SER A 55 -4.22 13.26 11.76
CA SER A 55 -4.35 14.32 12.79
C SER A 55 -4.88 13.79 14.12
N LYS A 56 -5.69 12.72 14.10
CA LYS A 56 -6.14 12.04 15.32
C LYS A 56 -5.15 11.01 15.85
N ASN A 57 -4.16 10.60 15.05
CA ASN A 57 -3.06 9.73 15.47
C ASN A 57 -1.90 10.52 16.14
N GLU A 58 -2.06 11.83 16.32
CA GLU A 58 -1.05 12.81 16.79
C GLU A 58 -0.53 12.64 18.23
N GLU A 59 -0.90 11.62 18.99
CA GLU A 59 -0.23 11.37 20.28
C GLU A 59 1.24 10.94 20.12
N SER A 60 1.63 10.46 18.93
CA SER A 60 3.04 10.29 18.56
C SER A 60 3.28 10.88 17.18
N TYR A 61 4.28 11.77 17.05
CA TYR A 61 4.71 12.41 15.79
C TYR A 61 5.22 11.42 14.71
N ASP A 62 5.01 10.12 14.90
CA ASP A 62 5.82 9.07 14.30
C ASP A 62 5.02 8.05 13.47
N ARG A 63 3.68 8.10 13.47
CA ARG A 63 2.85 7.02 12.90
C ARG A 63 1.74 7.54 11.98
N TYR A 64 1.97 7.40 10.68
CA TYR A 64 1.00 7.73 9.63
C TYR A 64 -0.21 6.79 9.63
N ALA A 65 0.04 5.50 9.70
CA ALA A 65 -0.91 4.47 10.08
C ALA A 65 -0.16 3.49 10.97
N ASP A 66 -0.85 2.81 11.89
CA ASP A 66 -0.24 1.70 12.60
C ASP A 66 0.19 0.64 11.56
N PRO A 67 1.50 0.39 11.40
CA PRO A 67 1.99 -0.53 10.40
C PRO A 67 1.51 -1.95 10.67
N PHE A 68 0.98 -2.30 11.84
CA PHE A 68 0.50 -3.65 12.15
C PHE A 68 -0.99 -3.86 11.88
N VAL A 69 -1.76 -2.82 11.58
CA VAL A 69 -3.23 -2.94 11.39
C VAL A 69 -3.61 -3.32 9.96
N CYS A 70 -3.03 -2.69 8.95
CA CYS A 70 -3.37 -2.88 7.53
C CYS A 70 -2.25 -3.57 6.72
N GLY A 71 -1.52 -4.48 7.36
CA GLY A 71 -0.42 -5.24 6.75
C GLY A 71 -0.85 -6.51 6.01
N ASP A 72 0.12 -7.32 5.62
CA ASP A 72 -0.10 -8.56 4.86
C ASP A 72 -1.17 -9.51 5.48
N GLU A 73 -1.18 -9.69 6.80
CA GLU A 73 -2.16 -10.58 7.45
C GLU A 73 -3.59 -10.03 7.41
N PHE A 74 -3.74 -8.70 7.44
CA PHE A 74 -5.05 -8.06 7.25
C PHE A 74 -5.56 -8.30 5.84
N TRP A 75 -4.75 -8.05 4.82
CA TRP A 75 -5.15 -8.25 3.43
C TRP A 75 -5.40 -9.71 3.09
N LYS A 76 -4.65 -10.64 3.72
CA LYS A 76 -4.93 -12.07 3.64
C LYS A 76 -6.28 -12.42 4.24
N ALA A 77 -6.64 -11.86 5.39
CA ALA A 77 -7.96 -12.05 5.97
C ALA A 77 -9.08 -11.48 5.07
N VAL A 78 -8.87 -10.29 4.49
CA VAL A 78 -9.80 -9.69 3.52
C VAL A 78 -10.01 -10.61 2.32
N ALA A 79 -8.94 -11.08 1.70
CA ALA A 79 -9.04 -11.96 0.54
C ALA A 79 -9.70 -13.31 0.86
N THR A 80 -9.47 -13.83 2.06
CA THR A 80 -10.03 -15.11 2.51
C THR A 80 -11.52 -15.01 2.79
N HIS A 81 -11.95 -13.95 3.47
CA HIS A 81 -13.31 -13.84 3.99
C HIS A 81 -14.24 -13.00 3.13
N CYS A 82 -13.71 -12.11 2.29
CA CYS A 82 -14.47 -11.22 1.42
C CYS A 82 -14.10 -11.43 -0.06
N PRO A 83 -14.30 -12.64 -0.64
CA PRO A 83 -13.83 -12.97 -2.00
C PRO A 83 -14.56 -12.19 -3.12
N ARG A 84 -15.69 -11.54 -2.79
CA ARG A 84 -16.50 -10.73 -3.71
C ARG A 84 -16.13 -9.25 -3.72
N LEU A 85 -15.06 -8.87 -3.02
CA LEU A 85 -14.64 -7.48 -2.92
C LEU A 85 -14.33 -6.92 -4.32
N GLU A 86 -14.96 -5.78 -4.63
CA GLU A 86 -14.86 -5.10 -5.92
C GLU A 86 -14.02 -3.81 -5.80
N THR A 87 -14.07 -3.15 -4.64
CA THR A 87 -13.39 -1.88 -4.38
C THR A 87 -12.66 -1.89 -3.03
N ILE A 88 -11.42 -1.40 -3.04
CA ILE A 88 -10.62 -1.06 -1.85
C ILE A 88 -10.18 0.40 -1.99
N ASP A 89 -10.52 1.24 -1.02
CA ASP A 89 -10.04 2.62 -0.97
C ASP A 89 -9.34 2.86 0.37
N MET A 90 -8.01 3.01 0.34
CA MET A 90 -7.24 3.52 1.48
C MET A 90 -6.91 4.98 1.23
N VAL A 91 -7.57 5.88 1.94
CA VAL A 91 -7.46 7.31 1.73
C VAL A 91 -7.03 8.02 3.01
N ASP A 92 -6.28 9.10 2.84
CA ASP A 92 -5.98 10.03 3.92
C ASP A 92 -7.14 11.02 4.06
N SER A 93 -7.63 11.21 5.29
CA SER A 93 -8.72 12.15 5.58
C SER A 93 -8.26 13.63 5.57
N LEU A 94 -6.96 13.89 5.43
CA LEU A 94 -6.42 15.25 5.49
C LEU A 94 -6.57 16.03 4.19
N ILE A 95 -6.94 17.31 4.36
CA ILE A 95 -7.09 18.30 3.29
C ILE A 95 -5.73 18.83 2.81
N HIS A 96 -4.65 18.60 3.56
CA HIS A 96 -3.32 19.13 3.27
C HIS A 96 -2.29 18.02 3.03
N PRO A 97 -1.39 18.17 2.04
CA PRO A 97 -0.36 17.17 1.77
C PRO A 97 0.60 17.06 2.96
N LEU A 98 0.62 15.90 3.61
CA LEU A 98 1.62 15.61 4.64
C LEU A 98 2.94 15.24 3.97
N PHE A 99 3.99 16.00 4.29
CA PHE A 99 5.33 15.76 3.78
C PHE A 99 6.10 14.66 4.56
N ASN A 100 5.51 14.13 5.65
CA ASN A 100 6.18 13.25 6.62
C ASN A 100 5.45 11.91 6.85
N MET A 101 4.61 11.46 5.92
CA MET A 101 3.95 10.16 6.03
C MET A 101 4.99 9.04 6.12
N ARG A 102 4.93 8.13 7.09
CA ARG A 102 5.68 6.88 7.04
C ARG A 102 4.92 5.84 6.23
N PRO A 103 5.59 5.03 5.40
CA PRO A 103 4.93 3.95 4.70
C PRO A 103 4.43 2.90 5.68
N ILE A 104 3.40 2.16 5.28
CA ILE A 104 3.00 0.91 5.94
C ILE A 104 4.06 -0.14 5.61
N ASP A 105 5.03 -0.34 6.50
CA ASP A 105 6.18 -1.23 6.27
C ASP A 105 5.82 -2.72 6.17
N THR A 106 4.64 -3.12 6.67
CA THR A 106 4.14 -4.50 6.61
C THR A 106 3.24 -4.77 5.40
N LEU A 107 2.97 -3.75 4.59
CA LEU A 107 2.29 -3.89 3.31
C LEU A 107 3.37 -4.20 2.27
N THR A 108 3.59 -5.48 2.04
CA THR A 108 4.69 -5.98 1.20
C THR A 108 4.19 -6.55 -0.13
N THR A 109 5.09 -7.18 -0.89
CA THR A 109 4.74 -8.00 -2.06
C THR A 109 3.62 -9.01 -1.77
N ARG A 110 3.56 -9.56 -0.56
CA ARG A 110 2.53 -10.54 -0.19
C ARG A 110 1.14 -9.93 -0.23
N THR A 111 0.97 -8.69 0.21
CA THR A 111 -0.29 -7.95 0.05
C THR A 111 -0.66 -7.85 -1.42
N LEU A 112 0.24 -7.41 -2.31
CA LEU A 112 -0.08 -7.27 -3.72
C LEU A 112 -0.49 -8.60 -4.36
N VAL A 113 0.27 -9.67 -4.13
CA VAL A 113 -0.06 -11.01 -4.65
C VAL A 113 -1.41 -11.50 -4.11
N THR A 114 -1.70 -11.23 -2.84
CA THR A 114 -3.00 -11.55 -2.23
C THR A 114 -4.14 -10.82 -2.93
N LEU A 115 -3.98 -9.51 -3.16
CA LEU A 115 -4.97 -8.69 -3.85
C LEU A 115 -5.12 -9.06 -5.33
N ALA A 116 -4.05 -9.50 -6.00
CA ALA A 116 -4.12 -10.00 -7.36
C ALA A 116 -5.09 -11.19 -7.49
N GLY A 117 -5.15 -12.05 -6.46
CA GLY A 117 -6.03 -13.22 -6.39
C GLY A 117 -7.54 -12.90 -6.26
N LEU A 118 -7.92 -11.69 -5.89
CA LEU A 118 -9.32 -11.27 -5.80
C LEU A 118 -9.93 -11.08 -7.19
N LYS A 119 -10.60 -12.09 -7.74
CA LYS A 119 -11.12 -12.08 -9.12
C LYS A 119 -12.09 -10.94 -9.41
N SER A 120 -12.86 -10.52 -8.42
CA SER A 120 -13.87 -9.45 -8.54
C SER A 120 -13.32 -8.05 -8.32
N LEU A 121 -12.05 -7.90 -7.90
CA LEU A 121 -11.46 -6.60 -7.61
C LEU A 121 -11.30 -5.78 -8.90
N ARG A 122 -11.93 -4.60 -8.91
CA ARG A 122 -11.98 -3.64 -10.02
C ARG A 122 -11.17 -2.39 -9.73
N HIS A 123 -11.22 -1.93 -8.48
CA HIS A 123 -10.56 -0.70 -8.06
C HIS A 123 -9.85 -0.93 -6.73
N CYS A 124 -8.62 -0.44 -6.62
CA CYS A 124 -7.81 -0.61 -5.43
C CYS A 124 -6.87 0.58 -5.28
N ILE A 125 -7.11 1.41 -4.27
CA ILE A 125 -6.21 2.48 -3.85
C ILE A 125 -5.54 2.01 -2.55
N LEU A 126 -4.21 1.94 -2.55
CA LEU A 126 -3.43 1.61 -1.37
C LEU A 126 -2.72 2.84 -0.82
N ALA A 127 -2.64 2.91 0.51
CA ALA A 127 -1.83 3.89 1.21
C ALA A 127 -0.33 3.73 0.87
N PRO A 128 0.49 4.77 1.07
CA PRO A 128 1.94 4.69 0.92
C PRO A 128 2.54 3.44 1.58
N ALA A 129 3.26 2.65 0.80
CA ALA A 129 3.83 1.38 1.24
C ALA A 129 5.27 1.20 0.74
N ARG A 130 5.99 0.28 1.39
CA ARG A 130 7.39 -0.04 1.07
C ARG A 130 7.49 -1.12 -0.02
N LEU A 131 6.84 -0.86 -1.15
CA LEU A 131 6.81 -1.77 -2.29
C LEU A 131 8.04 -1.57 -3.18
N THR A 132 8.50 -2.66 -3.80
CA THR A 132 9.59 -2.66 -4.77
C THR A 132 9.04 -2.76 -6.20
N GLY A 133 9.85 -2.38 -7.18
CA GLY A 133 9.48 -2.55 -8.58
C GLY A 133 9.24 -4.01 -8.97
N GLU A 134 10.02 -4.92 -8.38
CA GLU A 134 9.82 -6.37 -8.51
C GLU A 134 8.45 -6.82 -7.97
N ALA A 135 8.05 -6.30 -6.80
CA ALA A 135 6.75 -6.62 -6.20
C ALA A 135 5.57 -6.21 -7.08
N ILE A 136 5.66 -5.02 -7.68
CA ILE A 136 4.64 -4.48 -8.58
C ILE A 136 4.62 -5.23 -9.90
N PHE A 137 5.79 -5.62 -10.41
CA PHE A 137 5.87 -6.46 -11.59
C PHE A 137 5.28 -7.86 -11.36
N GLU A 138 5.53 -8.47 -10.20
CA GLU A 138 4.94 -9.76 -9.84
C GLU A 138 3.42 -9.68 -9.71
N TYR A 139 2.90 -8.58 -9.15
CA TYR A 139 1.47 -8.29 -9.19
C TYR A 139 0.91 -8.28 -10.61
N LEU A 140 1.58 -7.58 -11.55
CA LEU A 140 1.18 -7.52 -12.95
C LEU A 140 1.16 -8.91 -13.59
N ARG A 141 2.17 -9.76 -13.32
CA ARG A 141 2.18 -11.16 -13.79
C ARG A 141 1.00 -11.94 -13.23
N CYS A 142 0.73 -11.82 -11.93
CA CYS A 142 -0.38 -12.52 -11.29
C CYS A 142 -1.72 -12.15 -11.90
N VAL A 143 -2.01 -10.86 -12.06
CA VAL A 143 -3.30 -10.42 -12.61
C VAL A 143 -3.45 -10.75 -14.09
N SER A 144 -2.38 -10.62 -14.88
CA SER A 144 -2.38 -10.93 -16.32
C SER A 144 -2.62 -12.42 -16.59
N ARG A 145 -2.06 -13.30 -15.74
CA ARG A 145 -2.21 -14.75 -15.87
C ARG A 145 -3.52 -15.29 -15.28
N SER A 146 -4.18 -14.51 -14.43
CA SER A 146 -5.39 -14.93 -13.75
C SER A 146 -6.64 -14.73 -14.63
N GLN A 147 -7.60 -15.66 -14.55
CA GLN A 147 -8.94 -15.42 -15.07
C GLN A 147 -9.68 -14.48 -14.11
N SER A 148 -9.67 -13.20 -14.46
CA SER A 148 -10.42 -12.14 -13.80
C SER A 148 -11.91 -12.22 -14.16
N SER A 149 -12.79 -11.90 -13.21
CA SER A 149 -14.23 -11.78 -13.47
C SER A 149 -14.63 -10.39 -13.95
N VAL A 150 -13.65 -9.52 -14.24
CA VAL A 150 -13.86 -8.10 -14.57
C VAL A 150 -13.14 -7.71 -15.85
N ALA A 151 -13.77 -6.85 -16.65
CA ALA A 151 -13.21 -6.36 -17.92
C ALA A 151 -12.10 -5.33 -17.73
N LYS A 152 -12.12 -4.60 -16.60
CA LYS A 152 -11.10 -3.60 -16.25
C LYS A 152 -10.75 -3.71 -14.77
N ARG A 153 -9.45 -3.60 -14.46
CA ARG A 153 -8.91 -3.51 -13.11
C ARG A 153 -7.98 -2.30 -13.03
N ALA A 154 -8.20 -1.44 -12.06
CA ALA A 154 -7.35 -0.29 -11.74
C ALA A 154 -6.74 -0.49 -10.35
N ILE A 155 -5.44 -0.28 -10.25
CA ILE A 155 -4.72 -0.22 -8.97
C ILE A 155 -3.89 1.05 -8.92
N ASP A 156 -4.03 1.79 -7.82
CA ASP A 156 -3.29 2.99 -7.52
C ASP A 156 -2.38 2.71 -6.32
N ILE A 157 -1.08 2.74 -6.55
CA ILE A 157 -0.05 2.40 -5.57
C ILE A 157 0.80 3.64 -5.29
N SER A 158 0.89 4.01 -4.03
CA SER A 158 1.86 5.01 -3.58
C SER A 158 3.14 4.33 -3.10
N ILE A 159 4.26 4.57 -3.78
CA ILE A 159 5.57 4.04 -3.38
C ILE A 159 6.34 5.15 -2.67
N GLY A 160 6.74 4.91 -1.42
CA GLY A 160 7.71 5.78 -0.77
C GLY A 160 7.53 5.96 0.74
N GLY A 161 8.48 6.70 1.31
CA GLY A 161 8.63 7.01 2.73
C GLY A 161 9.72 8.05 2.94
N HIS A 162 9.61 8.91 3.95
CA HIS A 162 10.70 9.83 4.28
C HIS A 162 11.88 9.04 4.88
N GLU A 163 12.96 8.92 4.11
CA GLU A 163 14.28 8.54 4.62
C GLU A 163 15.25 9.63 4.17
N LYS A 164 16.14 10.03 5.08
CA LYS A 164 17.06 11.18 5.02
C LYS A 164 17.64 11.61 3.65
N ASP A 165 17.70 10.72 2.65
CA ASP A 165 18.34 10.94 1.34
C ASP A 165 17.59 10.29 0.13
N ARG A 166 16.28 10.01 0.20
CA ARG A 166 15.67 8.94 -0.64
C ARG A 166 14.70 9.31 -1.76
N LEU A 167 14.88 10.47 -2.38
CA LEU A 167 14.31 10.74 -3.72
C LEU A 167 14.72 9.66 -4.75
N ALA A 168 15.91 9.07 -4.57
CA ALA A 168 16.45 8.02 -5.43
C ALA A 168 15.68 6.67 -5.38
N LYS A 169 14.85 6.41 -4.35
CA LYS A 169 14.15 5.12 -4.24
C LYS A 169 12.97 4.99 -5.20
N PHE A 170 12.12 6.02 -5.28
CA PHE A 170 10.94 5.99 -6.16
C PHE A 170 11.35 5.72 -7.61
N TYR A 171 12.25 6.56 -8.15
CA TYR A 171 12.73 6.39 -9.52
C TYR A 171 13.46 5.06 -9.72
N ARG A 172 14.20 4.56 -8.73
CA ARG A 172 14.82 3.23 -8.80
C ARG A 172 13.77 2.13 -8.96
N GLU A 173 12.68 2.17 -8.19
CA GLU A 173 11.62 1.17 -8.33
C GLU A 173 10.88 1.31 -9.66
N ILE A 174 10.63 2.53 -10.15
CA ILE A 174 10.08 2.75 -11.50
C ILE A 174 11.00 2.16 -12.58
N MET A 175 12.30 2.45 -12.51
CA MET A 175 13.28 1.91 -13.46
C MET A 175 13.36 0.38 -13.39
N ALA A 176 13.21 -0.22 -12.21
CA ALA A 176 13.12 -1.67 -12.07
C ALA A 176 11.88 -2.24 -12.79
N ILE A 177 10.70 -1.61 -12.62
CA ILE A 177 9.47 -2.03 -13.34
C ILE A 177 9.66 -1.93 -14.85
N LEU A 178 10.14 -0.78 -15.34
CA LEU A 178 10.36 -0.55 -16.76
C LEU A 178 11.34 -1.55 -17.35
N ARG A 179 12.40 -1.90 -16.61
CA ARG A 179 13.36 -2.93 -17.01
C ARG A 179 12.72 -4.31 -17.08
N PHE A 180 11.96 -4.72 -16.05
CA PHE A 180 11.26 -6.01 -16.09
C PHE A 180 10.26 -6.10 -17.24
N LEU A 181 9.53 -5.01 -17.54
CA LEU A 181 8.63 -4.95 -18.68
C LEU A 181 9.37 -5.02 -20.02
N ALA A 182 10.53 -4.35 -20.15
CA ALA A 182 11.33 -4.40 -21.37
C ALA A 182 11.98 -5.78 -21.60
N ASP A 183 12.35 -6.46 -20.52
CA ASP A 183 13.04 -7.75 -20.55
C ASP A 183 12.07 -8.96 -20.61
N THR A 184 10.75 -8.75 -20.54
CA THR A 184 9.75 -9.83 -20.48
C THR A 184 8.80 -9.80 -21.68
N SER A 185 8.65 -10.93 -22.37
CA SER A 185 7.69 -11.07 -23.48
C SER A 185 6.22 -11.00 -23.02
N GLU A 186 5.30 -10.70 -23.94
CA GLU A 186 3.85 -10.69 -23.64
C GLU A 186 3.35 -12.06 -23.17
N GLU A 187 3.92 -13.15 -23.68
CA GLU A 187 3.62 -14.52 -23.30
C GLU A 187 4.09 -14.81 -21.87
N GLU A 188 5.32 -14.44 -21.53
CA GLU A 188 5.88 -14.65 -20.20
C GLU A 188 5.17 -13.80 -19.15
N LEU A 189 4.77 -12.57 -19.51
CA LEU A 189 3.96 -11.69 -18.67
C LEU A 189 2.54 -12.26 -18.47
N GLY A 190 2.04 -13.02 -19.44
CA GLY A 190 0.65 -13.51 -19.50
C GLY A 190 -0.31 -12.53 -20.16
N ALA A 191 0.19 -11.46 -20.76
CA ALA A 191 -0.60 -10.43 -21.43
C ALA A 191 -1.18 -10.89 -22.79
N ALA A 192 -0.50 -11.80 -23.49
CA ALA A 192 -0.89 -12.26 -24.84
C ALA A 192 -2.32 -12.83 -24.93
N ARG A 193 -2.87 -13.34 -23.81
CA ARG A 193 -4.23 -13.89 -23.73
C ARG A 193 -5.10 -13.18 -22.69
N CYS A 194 -4.63 -12.06 -22.14
CA CYS A 194 -5.33 -11.34 -21.10
C CYS A 194 -6.48 -10.52 -21.71
N ALA A 195 -7.72 -10.89 -21.38
CA ALA A 195 -8.91 -10.14 -21.80
C ALA A 195 -9.20 -8.92 -20.89
N THR A 196 -8.56 -8.85 -19.71
CA THR A 196 -8.77 -7.78 -18.74
C THR A 196 -7.83 -6.61 -19.00
N LYS A 197 -8.37 -5.40 -19.07
CA LYS A 197 -7.57 -4.18 -19.14
C LYS A 197 -7.07 -3.81 -17.76
N HIS A 198 -5.75 -3.76 -17.58
CA HIS A 198 -5.10 -3.34 -16.34
C HIS A 198 -4.65 -1.88 -16.43
N LEU A 199 -5.04 -1.07 -15.44
CA LEU A 199 -4.52 0.28 -15.22
C LEU A 199 -3.70 0.25 -13.92
N LEU A 200 -2.44 0.63 -14.02
CA LEU A 200 -1.53 0.77 -12.88
C LEU A 200 -1.12 2.22 -12.78
N THR A 201 -1.51 2.89 -11.70
CA THR A 201 -1.00 4.22 -11.36
C THR A 201 0.02 4.06 -10.24
N ILE A 202 1.19 4.65 -10.43
CA ILE A 202 2.22 4.69 -9.40
C ILE A 202 2.46 6.14 -9.04
N THR A 203 2.19 6.48 -7.79
CA THR A 203 2.28 7.84 -7.29
C THR A 203 3.48 7.96 -6.36
N TYR A 204 4.21 9.06 -6.48
CA TYR A 204 5.16 9.49 -5.46
C TYR A 204 4.40 10.35 -4.45
N PRO A 205 4.19 9.88 -3.20
CA PRO A 205 3.26 10.54 -2.28
C PRO A 205 3.79 11.86 -1.70
N TYR A 206 5.04 12.24 -1.98
CA TYR A 206 5.63 13.48 -1.48
C TYR A 206 5.84 14.47 -2.63
N THR A 207 5.07 15.54 -2.67
CA THR A 207 5.54 16.70 -3.43
C THR A 207 6.66 17.34 -2.63
N SER A 208 7.91 17.34 -3.10
CA SER A 208 8.85 18.38 -2.63
C SER A 208 8.14 19.71 -2.86
N LYS A 209 8.20 20.67 -1.94
CA LYS A 209 7.72 22.05 -2.20
C LYS A 209 8.22 22.49 -3.58
N ALA A 210 7.41 22.29 -4.61
CA ALA A 210 7.59 22.97 -5.86
C ALA A 210 7.32 24.40 -5.45
N ARG A 211 8.39 25.21 -5.47
CA ARG A 211 8.34 26.63 -5.21
C ARG A 211 7.12 27.16 -5.97
N GLN A 212 6.05 27.49 -5.26
CA GLN A 212 5.14 28.51 -5.74
C GLN A 212 5.96 29.79 -5.63
N GLY A 213 6.70 30.07 -6.70
CA GLY A 213 7.23 31.39 -7.00
C GLY A 213 6.16 32.19 -7.74
#